data_AF-W6LBC2-F1
#
_entry.id   AF-W6LBC2-F1
#
_cell.length_a   1.000
_cell.length_b   1.000
_cell.length_c   1.000
_cell.angle_alpha   90.00
_cell.angle_beta   90.00
_cell.angle_gamma   90.00
#
_symmetry.space_group_name_H-M   'P 1'
#
loop_
_entity.id
_entity.type
_entity.pdbx_description
1 polymer ?
#
loop_
_entity_poly.entity_id
_entity_poly.type
_entity_poly.pdbx_seq_one_letter_code
_entity_poly.pdbx_strand_id
1 'polypeptide(L)'
;MLMSLEKEPQPSKLIGQELFGIKKLNIAEESINYKTAAQMPMETYLVTYVLPSLTPALNEVVKLRPDDPITVLADILYDYKRRKDV
;
A
#
# COMPACT_ATOMS: atom_id res chain seq x y z
N MET A 1 28.52 -32.30 36.66
CA MET A 1 27.09 -31.91 36.78
C MET A 1 26.82 -30.92 35.65
N LEU A 2 25.98 -31.34 34.70
CA LEU A 2 25.44 -30.69 33.49
C LEU A 2 25.91 -29.27 33.13
N MET A 3 26.66 -29.17 32.02
CA MET A 3 26.77 -27.95 31.21
C MET A 3 25.40 -27.64 30.61
N SER A 4 24.88 -26.45 30.89
CA SER A 4 23.65 -25.94 30.29
C SER A 4 23.85 -25.81 28.78
N LEU A 5 23.24 -26.71 28.00
CA LEU A 5 23.09 -26.52 26.55
C LEU A 5 22.20 -25.29 26.34
N GLU A 6 22.82 -24.17 25.97
CA GLU A 6 22.13 -23.06 25.32
C GLU A 6 21.51 -23.61 24.03
N LYS A 7 20.20 -23.83 24.10
CA LYS A 7 19.42 -24.41 23.01
C LYS A 7 19.26 -23.34 21.96
N GLU A 8 20.21 -23.27 21.03
CA GLU A 8 20.17 -22.39 19.85
C GLU A 8 18.76 -22.42 19.24
N PRO A 9 18.14 -21.26 19.01
CA PRO A 9 16.77 -21.21 18.50
C PRO A 9 16.73 -21.87 17.13
N GLN A 10 15.84 -22.86 16.98
CA GLN A 10 15.64 -23.59 15.73
C GLN A 10 15.42 -22.59 14.56
N PRO A 11 16.07 -22.77 13.39
CA PRO A 11 16.04 -21.81 12.28
C PRO A 11 14.62 -21.42 11.83
N SER A 12 13.68 -22.37 11.89
CA SER A 12 12.27 -22.15 11.56
C SER A 12 11.56 -21.20 12.54
N LYS A 13 11.95 -21.19 13.81
CA LYS A 13 11.44 -20.23 14.81
C LYS A 13 12.01 -18.84 14.56
N LEU A 14 13.28 -18.74 14.15
CA LEU A 14 13.93 -17.48 13.83
C LEU A 14 13.26 -16.81 12.62
N ILE A 15 13.04 -17.56 11.53
CA ILE A 15 12.33 -17.09 10.34
C ILE A 15 10.90 -16.63 10.68
N GLY A 16 10.18 -17.40 11.51
CA GLY A 16 8.83 -17.02 11.96
C GLY A 16 8.80 -15.72 12.77
N GLN A 17 9.82 -15.49 13.61
CA GLN A 17 9.97 -14.27 14.38
C GLN A 17 10.30 -13.06 13.49
N GLU A 18 11.18 -13.24 12.52
CA GLU A 18 11.55 -12.20 11.55
C GLU A 18 10.35 -11.79 10.69
N LEU A 19 9.60 -12.75 10.13
CA LEU A 19 8.38 -12.48 9.35
C LEU A 19 7.32 -11.73 10.16
N PHE A 20 7.15 -12.09 11.43
CA PHE A 20 6.23 -11.40 12.32
C PHE A 20 6.70 -9.98 12.68
N GLY A 21 8.02 -9.80 12.85
CA GLY A 21 8.65 -8.50 13.01
C GLY A 21 8.42 -7.60 11.80
N ILE A 22 8.71 -8.11 10.59
CA ILE A 22 8.48 -7.40 9.32
C ILE A 22 7.01 -7.01 9.16
N LYS A 23 6.07 -7.93 9.41
CA LYS A 23 4.64 -7.64 9.31
C LYS A 23 4.19 -6.53 10.27
N LYS A 24 4.72 -6.50 11.49
CA LYS A 24 4.44 -5.43 12.45
C LYS A 24 5.00 -4.09 12.02
N LEU A 25 6.21 -4.07 11.46
CA LEU A 25 6.84 -2.85 10.94
C LEU A 25 6.02 -2.29 9.77
N ASN A 26 5.58 -3.13 8.84
CA ASN A 26 4.74 -2.71 7.72
C ASN A 26 3.41 -2.10 8.18
N ILE A 27 2.72 -2.75 9.14
CA ILE A 27 1.47 -2.21 9.71
C ILE A 27 1.71 -0.87 10.42
N ALA A 28 2.82 -0.75 11.16
CA ALA A 28 3.18 0.50 11.82
C ALA A 28 3.46 1.61 10.80
N GLU A 29 4.20 1.31 9.74
CA GLU A 29 4.51 2.24 8.64
C GLU A 29 3.25 2.70 7.90
N GLU A 30 2.36 1.78 7.53
CA GLU A 30 1.06 2.11 6.92
C GLU A 30 0.23 3.03 7.83
N SER A 31 0.22 2.77 9.15
CA SER A 31 -0.50 3.59 10.12
C SER A 31 0.12 4.99 10.29
N ILE A 32 1.44 5.11 10.18
CA ILE A 32 2.17 6.39 10.20
C ILE A 32 1.85 7.18 8.91
N ASN A 33 1.79 6.49 7.77
CA ASN A 33 1.48 7.10 6.49
C ASN A 33 0.05 7.70 6.50
N TYR A 34 -0.92 6.99 7.05
CA TYR A 34 -2.29 7.50 7.23
C TYR A 34 -2.35 8.74 8.14
N LYS A 35 -1.70 8.69 9.32
CA LYS A 35 -1.69 9.83 10.25
C LYS A 35 -1.02 11.07 9.66
N THR A 36 0.02 10.87 8.87
CA THR A 36 0.74 11.95 8.20
C THR A 36 -0.13 12.57 7.11
N ALA A 37 -0.77 11.74 6.27
CA ALA A 37 -1.73 12.19 5.27
C ALA A 37 -2.91 12.97 5.86
N ALA A 38 -3.45 12.53 7.00
CA ALA A 38 -4.57 13.20 7.67
C ALA A 38 -4.23 14.60 8.22
N GLN A 39 -2.95 14.90 8.42
CA GLN A 39 -2.47 16.21 8.88
C GLN A 39 -2.11 17.16 7.71
N MET A 40 -2.08 16.67 6.48
CA MET A 40 -1.74 17.50 5.32
C MET A 40 -2.88 18.46 4.97
N PRO A 41 -2.57 19.67 4.48
CA PRO A 41 -3.54 20.48 3.77
C PRO A 41 -4.17 19.69 2.62
N MET A 42 -5.48 19.83 2.44
CA MET A 42 -6.26 19.08 1.44
C MET A 42 -5.63 19.14 0.04
N GLU A 43 -5.21 20.32 -0.39
CA GLU A 43 -4.57 20.51 -1.69
C GLU A 43 -3.29 19.69 -1.84
N THR A 44 -2.43 19.72 -0.82
CA THR A 44 -1.19 18.93 -0.79
C THR A 44 -1.50 17.44 -0.87
N TYR A 45 -2.46 16.95 -0.07
CA TYR A 45 -2.88 15.55 -0.12
C TYR A 45 -3.36 15.15 -1.52
N LEU A 46 -4.22 15.96 -2.14
CA LEU A 46 -4.75 15.68 -3.47
C LEU A 46 -3.66 15.63 -4.54
N VAL A 47 -2.77 16.62 -4.58
CA VAL A 47 -1.67 16.68 -5.55
C VAL A 47 -0.69 15.53 -5.36
N THR A 48 -0.37 15.16 -4.11
CA THR A 48 0.61 14.12 -3.81
C THR A 48 0.06 12.71 -4.06
N TYR A 49 -1.19 12.42 -3.67
CA TYR A 49 -1.70 11.04 -3.62
C TYR A 49 -2.81 10.72 -4.62
N VAL A 50 -3.65 11.69 -5.00
CA VAL A 50 -4.88 11.42 -5.78
C VAL A 50 -4.73 11.81 -7.25
N LEU A 51 -4.31 13.05 -7.51
CA LEU A 51 -4.25 13.59 -8.87
C LEU A 51 -3.34 12.81 -9.84
N PRO A 52 -2.18 12.25 -9.43
CA PRO A 52 -1.30 11.53 -10.36
C PRO A 52 -1.94 10.31 -11.04
N SER A 53 -2.88 9.63 -10.36
CA SER A 53 -3.64 8.51 -10.94
C SER A 53 -4.96 8.96 -11.55
N LEU A 54 -5.64 9.92 -10.92
CA LEU A 54 -6.96 10.38 -11.36
C LEU A 54 -6.91 11.18 -12.66
N THR A 55 -5.94 12.09 -12.82
CA THR A 55 -5.84 12.98 -13.99
C THR A 55 -5.69 12.22 -15.32
N PRO A 56 -4.75 11.26 -15.46
CA PRO A 56 -4.66 10.48 -16.70
C PRO A 56 -5.89 9.60 -16.92
N ALA A 57 -6.51 9.06 -15.87
CA ALA A 57 -7.72 8.25 -16.00
C ALA A 57 -8.90 9.07 -16.54
N LEU A 58 -9.10 10.30 -16.04
CA LEU A 58 -10.09 11.23 -16.55
C LEU A 58 -9.85 11.58 -18.03
N ASN A 59 -8.59 11.77 -18.44
CA ASN A 59 -8.25 12.01 -19.83
C ASN A 59 -8.66 10.84 -20.74
N GLU A 60 -8.48 9.60 -20.29
CA GLU A 60 -8.90 8.42 -21.04
C GLU A 60 -10.43 8.31 -21.14
N VAL A 61 -11.16 8.57 -20.05
CA VAL A 61 -12.64 8.59 -20.09
C VAL A 61 -13.16 9.63 -21.10
N VAL A 62 -12.57 10.82 -21.13
CA VAL A 62 -12.92 11.88 -22.09
C VAL A 62 -12.67 11.45 -23.54
N LYS A 63 -11.60 10.70 -23.80
CA LYS A 63 -11.31 10.15 -25.14
C LYS A 63 -12.31 9.07 -25.54
N LEU A 64 -12.64 8.17 -24.62
CA LEU A 64 -13.51 7.01 -24.86
C LEU A 64 -14.98 7.41 -25.00
N ARG A 65 -15.41 8.48 -24.31
CA ARG A 65 -16.81 8.95 -24.26
C ARG A 65 -17.81 7.81 -24.03
N PRO A 66 -17.61 6.95 -23.01
CA PRO A 66 -18.49 5.83 -22.76
C PRO A 66 -19.88 6.30 -22.32
N ASP A 67 -20.88 5.46 -22.53
CA ASP A 67 -22.25 5.70 -22.04
C ASP A 67 -22.30 5.71 -20.50
N ASP A 68 -21.41 4.96 -19.84
CA ASP A 68 -21.21 4.98 -18.39
C ASP A 68 -19.77 5.39 -18.03
N PRO A 69 -19.50 6.70 -17.91
CA PRO A 69 -18.16 7.20 -17.57
C PRO A 69 -17.73 6.90 -16.13
N ILE A 70 -18.67 6.63 -15.22
CA ILE A 70 -18.34 6.36 -13.82
C ILE A 70 -17.75 4.96 -13.69
N THR A 71 -18.41 3.96 -14.29
CA THR A 71 -17.92 2.58 -14.28
C THR A 71 -16.57 2.47 -14.96
N VAL A 72 -16.40 3.09 -16.14
CA VAL A 72 -15.12 3.07 -16.87
C VAL A 72 -14.00 3.76 -16.07
N LEU A 73 -14.28 4.88 -15.40
CA LEU A 73 -13.28 5.54 -14.55
C LEU A 73 -12.84 4.63 -13.40
N ALA A 74 -13.79 3.97 -12.73
CA ALA A 74 -13.51 3.06 -11.63
C ALA A 74 -12.61 1.91 -12.09
N ASP A 75 -12.95 1.27 -13.23
CA ASP A 75 -12.17 0.17 -13.80
C ASP A 75 -10.72 0.60 -14.11
N ILE A 76 -10.52 1.76 -14.73
CA ILE A 76 -9.18 2.29 -15.02
C ILE A 76 -8.38 2.51 -13.72
N LEU A 77 -9.01 3.04 -12.68
CA LEU A 77 -8.36 3.28 -11.39
C LEU A 77 -8.03 1.98 -10.66
N TYR A 78 -8.91 0.97 -10.70
CA TYR A 78 -8.61 -0.36 -10.16
C TYR A 78 -7.45 -1.01 -10.90
N ASP A 79 -7.39 -0.89 -12.22
CA ASP A 79 -6.29 -1.41 -13.04
C ASP A 79 -4.97 -0.70 -12.79
N TYR A 80 -5.00 0.61 -12.52
CA TYR A 80 -3.83 1.36 -12.09
C TYR A 80 -3.29 0.84 -10.76
N LYS A 81 -4.17 0.62 -9.77
CA LYS A 81 -3.79 0.06 -8.46
C LYS A 81 -3.17 -1.33 -8.62
N ARG A 82 -3.82 -2.23 -9.35
CA ARG A 82 -3.32 -3.61 -9.57
C ARG A 82 -1.91 -3.64 -10.16
N ARG A 83 -1.58 -2.74 -11.08
CA ARG A 83 -0.24 -2.68 -11.70
C ARG A 83 0.85 -2.11 -10.78
N LYS A 84 0.48 -1.34 -9.76
CA LYS A 84 1.42 -0.78 -8.77
C LYS A 84 1.73 -1.75 -7.63
N ASP A 85 0.82 -2.69 -7.37
CA ASP A 85 0.93 -3.69 -6.30
C ASP A 85 1.64 -4.99 -6.76
N VAL A 86 2.01 -5.11 -8.04
CA VAL A 86 2.79 -6.21 -8.65
C VAL A 86 4.23 -5.77 -8.87
#